data_AF-A0AAJ7T8W8-F1
#
_entry.id   AF-A0AAJ7T8W8-F1
#
_cell.length_a   1.000
_cell.length_b   1.000
_cell.length_c   1.000
_cell.angle_alpha   90.00
_cell.angle_beta   90.00
_cell.angle_gamma   90.00
#
_symmetry.space_group_name_H-M   'P 1'
#
loop_
_entity.id
_entity.type
_entity.pdbx_description
1 polymer ?
#
loop_
_entity_poly.entity_id
_entity_poly.type
_entity_poly.pdbx_seq_one_letter_code
_entity_poly.pdbx_strand_id
1 'polypeptide(L)'
;MSLGYYFGPLLMFALASGALYHLSSKPPGFSNTTDAISFPSNLEELQQLAKVLNSYKAEQTGYVLLLFCSAYLYKQTFAIPGSVFLNVLGGALFGFWRGLPLCCLLTACGATCCYLLSRVFGKQIIISKFPSKVEALQKKVEENRESLFFFLLFLRFFPMSPNWFLNITAPIINIPIKHFFCSVLIGGLHPFRGVFPG
;
A
#
# COMPACT_ATOMS: atom_id res chain seq x y z
N MET A 1 8.86 19.76 22.40
CA MET A 1 8.80 18.55 21.56
C MET A 1 7.51 18.62 20.75
N SER A 2 7.62 18.89 19.44
CA SER A 2 6.56 19.55 18.65
C SER A 2 5.31 18.69 18.44
N LEU A 3 4.14 19.19 18.88
CA LEU A 3 2.80 18.60 18.70
C LEU A 3 2.51 18.20 17.24
N GLY A 4 3.16 18.86 16.27
CA GLY A 4 2.99 18.62 14.83
C GLY A 4 3.38 17.21 14.37
N TYR A 5 4.27 16.51 15.08
CA TYR A 5 4.65 15.14 14.72
C TYR A 5 3.53 14.11 14.90
N TYR A 6 2.60 14.37 15.84
CA TYR A 6 1.44 13.52 16.08
C TYR A 6 0.24 13.94 15.23
N PHE A 7 0.04 15.25 15.04
CA PHE A 7 -1.11 15.77 14.30
C PHE A 7 -0.99 15.61 12.78
N GLY A 8 0.22 15.73 12.24
CA GLY A 8 0.49 15.59 10.80
C GLY A 8 -0.05 14.31 10.15
N PRO A 9 0.28 13.10 10.65
CA PRO A 9 -0.22 11.86 10.06
C PRO A 9 -1.74 11.70 10.18
N LEU A 10 -2.34 12.19 11.28
CA LEU A 10 -3.80 12.19 11.47
C LEU A 10 -4.50 13.09 10.45
N LEU A 11 -3.97 14.29 10.22
CA LEU A 11 -4.49 15.21 9.22
C LEU A 11 -4.38 14.63 7.80
N MET A 12 -3.22 14.05 7.46
CA MET A 12 -3.03 13.37 6.17
C MET A 12 -4.01 12.22 5.97
N PHE A 13 -4.24 11.42 7.02
CA PHE A 13 -5.23 10.36 7.01
C PHE A 13 -6.66 10.89 6.80
N ALA A 14 -7.04 11.94 7.51
CA ALA A 14 -8.36 12.57 7.37
C ALA A 14 -8.58 13.14 5.97
N LEU A 15 -7.60 13.85 5.42
CA LEU A 15 -7.66 14.40 4.06
C LEU A 15 -7.76 13.30 3.00
N ALA A 16 -6.93 12.26 3.12
CA ALA A 16 -6.97 11.14 2.19
C ALA A 16 -8.29 10.35 2.27
N SER A 17 -8.83 10.19 3.49
CA SER A 17 -10.15 9.57 3.71
C SER A 17 -11.26 10.39 3.05
N GLY A 18 -11.24 11.71 3.23
CA GLY A 18 -12.20 12.63 2.63
C GLY A 18 -12.13 12.63 1.10
N ALA A 19 -10.93 12.62 0.52
CA ALA A 19 -10.73 12.54 -0.92
C ALA A 19 -11.24 11.20 -1.50
N LEU A 20 -10.95 10.09 -0.81
CA LEU A 20 -11.43 8.77 -1.23
C LEU A 20 -12.96 8.64 -1.09
N TYR A 21 -13.53 9.18 -0.02
CA TYR A 21 -14.97 9.22 0.17
C TYR A 21 -15.66 10.09 -0.89
N HIS A 22 -15.10 11.25 -1.22
CA HIS A 22 -15.64 12.11 -2.28
C HIS A 22 -15.62 11.40 -3.63
N LEU A 23 -14.52 10.72 -3.93
CA LEU A 23 -14.39 9.95 -5.15
C LEU A 23 -15.40 8.80 -5.19
N SER A 24 -15.58 8.06 -4.09
CA SER A 24 -16.51 6.93 -3.99
C SER A 24 -17.99 7.34 -4.03
N SER A 25 -18.34 8.49 -3.45
CA SER A 25 -19.74 8.94 -3.27
C SER A 25 -20.35 9.68 -4.47
N LYS A 26 -19.54 10.15 -5.42
CA LYS A 26 -20.02 10.85 -6.62
C LYS A 26 -19.57 10.18 -7.93
N PRO A 27 -19.98 8.91 -8.19
CA PRO A 27 -19.69 8.27 -9.47
C PRO A 27 -20.42 8.98 -10.63
N PRO A 28 -19.71 9.45 -11.68
CA PRO A 28 -20.31 10.23 -12.76
C PRO A 28 -21.26 9.40 -13.65
N GLY A 29 -22.57 9.62 -13.55
CA GLY A 29 -23.57 8.90 -14.38
C GLY A 29 -24.11 7.61 -13.75
N PHE A 30 -23.87 7.38 -12.47
CA PHE A 30 -24.36 6.22 -11.72
C PHE A 30 -25.70 6.57 -11.04
N SER A 31 -26.82 6.28 -11.70
CA SER A 31 -28.14 6.76 -11.27
C SER A 31 -28.87 5.85 -10.28
N ASN A 32 -28.49 4.58 -10.09
CA ASN A 32 -29.38 3.59 -9.48
C ASN A 32 -28.74 2.57 -8.49
N THR A 33 -27.69 2.91 -7.76
CA THR A 33 -27.28 2.04 -6.64
C THR A 33 -26.82 2.87 -5.44
N THR A 34 -27.63 2.87 -4.39
CA THR A 34 -27.34 3.37 -3.04
C THR A 34 -26.33 2.51 -2.27
N ASP A 35 -25.79 1.47 -2.89
CA ASP A 35 -24.80 0.60 -2.29
C ASP A 35 -23.46 1.32 -2.27
N ALA A 36 -23.12 1.86 -1.10
CA ALA A 36 -21.84 2.52 -0.88
C ALA A 36 -20.69 1.60 -1.33
N ILE A 37 -19.83 2.08 -2.23
CA ILE A 37 -18.61 1.38 -2.62
C ILE A 37 -17.69 1.34 -1.39
N SER A 38 -17.76 0.22 -0.68
CA SER A 38 -17.00 -0.06 0.53
C SER A 38 -15.84 -1.01 0.26
N PHE A 39 -14.89 -1.05 1.18
CA PHE A 39 -13.80 -2.02 1.10
C PHE A 39 -14.31 -3.43 1.39
N PRO A 40 -14.11 -4.39 0.48
CA PRO A 40 -14.61 -5.74 0.68
C PRO A 40 -13.85 -6.40 1.82
N SER A 41 -14.60 -7.02 2.73
CA SER A 41 -14.07 -7.74 3.90
C SER A 41 -14.12 -9.26 3.71
N ASN A 42 -14.98 -9.75 2.81
CA ASN A 42 -15.12 -11.16 2.45
C ASN A 42 -15.14 -11.35 0.92
N LEU A 43 -15.11 -12.61 0.47
CA LEU A 43 -15.06 -12.96 -0.95
C LEU A 43 -16.36 -12.61 -1.69
N GLU A 44 -17.50 -12.71 -1.02
CA GLU A 44 -18.82 -12.41 -1.61
C GLU A 44 -18.96 -10.92 -1.93
N GLU A 45 -18.62 -10.04 -0.98
CA GLU A 45 -18.53 -8.59 -1.16
C GLU A 45 -17.54 -8.24 -2.27
N LEU A 46 -16.40 -8.93 -2.32
CA LEU A 46 -15.42 -8.73 -3.39
C LEU A 46 -15.99 -9.08 -4.77
N GLN A 47 -16.74 -10.18 -4.89
CA GLN A 47 -17.38 -10.58 -6.14
C GLN A 47 -18.48 -9.60 -6.57
N GLN A 48 -19.30 -9.14 -5.63
CA GLN A 48 -20.32 -8.11 -5.87
C GLN A 48 -19.68 -6.80 -6.34
N LEU A 49 -18.66 -6.34 -5.62
CA LEU A 49 -17.91 -5.14 -5.99
C LEU A 49 -17.26 -5.28 -7.37
N ALA A 50 -16.65 -6.43 -7.66
CA ALA A 50 -16.06 -6.70 -8.97
C ALA A 50 -17.10 -6.66 -10.08
N LYS A 51 -18.31 -7.20 -9.86
CA LYS A 51 -19.42 -7.17 -10.82
C LYS A 51 -19.89 -5.74 -11.10
N VAL A 52 -20.14 -4.96 -10.04
CA VAL A 52 -20.54 -3.55 -10.15
C VAL A 52 -19.49 -2.73 -10.90
N LEU A 53 -18.23 -2.85 -10.52
CA LEU A 53 -17.13 -2.11 -11.15
C LEU A 53 -16.87 -2.56 -12.60
N ASN A 54 -17.03 -3.84 -12.93
CA ASN A 54 -16.89 -4.31 -14.31
C ASN A 54 -18.01 -3.81 -15.23
N SER A 55 -19.26 -3.79 -14.74
CA SER A 55 -20.37 -3.18 -15.50
C SER A 55 -20.09 -1.71 -15.78
N TYR A 56 -19.58 -0.97 -14.80
CA TYR A 56 -19.29 0.45 -14.96
C TYR A 56 -18.03 0.75 -15.78
N LYS A 57 -17.06 -0.16 -15.77
CA LYS A 57 -15.85 -0.06 -16.59
C LYS A 57 -16.17 0.06 -18.08
N ALA A 58 -17.26 -0.56 -18.54
CA ALA A 58 -17.69 -0.51 -19.93
C ALA A 58 -18.01 0.93 -20.41
N GLU A 59 -18.48 1.79 -19.51
CA GLU A 59 -18.86 3.17 -19.83
C GLU A 59 -17.80 4.19 -19.38
N GLN A 60 -17.12 3.94 -18.25
CA GLN A 60 -16.19 4.90 -17.62
C GLN A 60 -14.94 4.21 -17.06
N THR A 61 -14.13 3.60 -17.94
CA THR A 61 -12.87 2.92 -17.56
C THR A 61 -11.92 3.82 -16.75
N GLY A 62 -11.81 5.11 -17.10
CA GLY A 62 -10.92 6.05 -16.43
C GLY A 62 -11.27 6.26 -14.96
N TYR A 63 -12.55 6.36 -14.63
CA TYR A 63 -13.02 6.52 -13.25
C TYR A 63 -12.74 5.25 -12.42
N VAL A 64 -13.04 4.07 -12.95
CA VAL A 64 -12.80 2.79 -12.25
C VAL A 64 -11.30 2.62 -11.95
N LEU A 65 -10.45 2.94 -12.93
CA LEU A 65 -9.00 2.91 -12.75
C LEU A 65 -8.55 3.89 -11.65
N LEU A 66 -9.04 5.13 -11.68
CA LEU A 66 -8.67 6.15 -10.70
C LEU A 66 -9.14 5.76 -9.29
N LEU A 67 -10.38 5.29 -9.14
CA LEU A 67 -10.93 4.80 -7.87
C LEU A 67 -10.12 3.62 -7.33
N PHE A 68 -9.81 2.63 -8.18
CA PHE A 68 -8.98 1.49 -7.82
C PHE A 68 -7.58 1.92 -7.35
N CYS A 69 -6.90 2.76 -8.13
CA CYS A 69 -5.57 3.27 -7.80
C CYS A 69 -5.58 4.05 -6.47
N SER A 70 -6.54 4.97 -6.28
CA SER A 70 -6.66 5.76 -5.05
C SER A 70 -6.94 4.88 -3.84
N ALA A 71 -7.87 3.93 -3.94
CA ALA A 71 -8.18 2.98 -2.87
C ALA A 71 -6.97 2.10 -2.51
N TYR A 72 -6.20 1.66 -3.51
CA TYR A 72 -4.99 0.88 -3.33
C TYR A 72 -3.90 1.68 -2.62
N LEU A 73 -3.58 2.86 -3.14
CA LEU A 73 -2.57 3.75 -2.56
C LEU A 73 -2.95 4.15 -1.14
N TYR A 74 -4.22 4.39 -0.87
CA TYR A 74 -4.72 4.67 0.47
C TYR A 74 -4.42 3.52 1.43
N LYS A 75 -4.86 2.29 1.13
CA LYS A 75 -4.57 1.13 2.00
C LYS A 75 -3.07 0.93 2.22
N GLN A 76 -2.29 1.03 1.15
CA GLN A 76 -0.86 0.77 1.20
C GLN A 76 -0.08 1.86 1.96
N THR A 77 -0.46 3.13 1.78
CA THR A 77 0.18 4.28 2.45
C THR A 77 -0.05 4.26 3.95
N PHE A 78 -1.27 3.92 4.37
CA PHE A 78 -1.66 3.88 5.79
C PHE A 78 -1.50 2.50 6.41
N ALA A 79 -0.81 1.56 5.74
CA ALA A 79 -0.54 0.23 6.26
C ALA A 79 -1.81 -0.55 6.70
N ILE A 80 -2.93 -0.31 6.03
CA ILE A 80 -4.23 -0.94 6.36
C ILE A 80 -4.22 -2.39 5.85
N PRO A 81 -4.54 -3.38 6.71
CA PRO A 81 -4.60 -4.78 6.29
C PRO A 81 -5.71 -5.03 5.25
N GLY A 82 -5.58 -6.13 4.50
CA GLY A 82 -6.56 -6.51 3.46
C GLY A 82 -6.31 -5.90 2.08
N SER A 83 -5.06 -5.58 1.73
CA SER A 83 -4.65 -5.25 0.36
C SER A 83 -4.73 -6.45 -0.60
N VAL A 84 -4.74 -7.68 -0.07
CA VAL A 84 -4.91 -8.91 -0.86
C VAL A 84 -6.23 -8.88 -1.65
N PHE A 85 -7.33 -8.43 -1.04
CA PHE A 85 -8.60 -8.30 -1.75
C PHE A 85 -8.52 -7.32 -2.93
N LEU A 86 -7.73 -6.25 -2.82
CA LEU A 86 -7.52 -5.31 -3.92
C LEU A 86 -6.65 -5.92 -5.04
N ASN A 87 -5.70 -6.80 -4.72
CA ASN A 87 -4.95 -7.53 -5.74
C ASN A 87 -5.86 -8.48 -6.54
N VAL A 88 -6.74 -9.21 -5.85
CA VAL A 88 -7.75 -10.08 -6.49
C VAL A 88 -8.71 -9.23 -7.34
N LEU A 89 -9.19 -8.10 -6.80
CA LEU A 89 -10.06 -7.17 -7.53
C LEU A 89 -9.37 -6.63 -8.79
N GLY A 90 -8.12 -6.19 -8.67
CA GLY A 90 -7.34 -5.70 -9.81
C GLY A 90 -7.18 -6.76 -10.90
N GLY A 91 -7.06 -8.02 -10.49
CA GLY A 91 -7.10 -9.17 -11.37
C GLY A 91 -8.43 -9.36 -12.09
N ALA A 92 -9.53 -9.34 -11.34
CA ALA A 92 -10.88 -9.49 -11.88
C ALA A 92 -11.29 -8.32 -12.80
N LEU A 93 -10.79 -7.11 -12.54
CA LEU A 93 -11.10 -5.91 -13.32
C LEU A 93 -10.21 -5.77 -14.55
N PHE A 94 -8.89 -5.94 -14.43
CA PHE A 94 -7.94 -5.61 -15.49
C PHE A 94 -7.32 -6.84 -16.17
N GLY A 95 -7.59 -8.05 -15.66
CA GLY A 95 -6.95 -9.29 -16.08
C GLY A 95 -5.52 -9.40 -15.56
N PHE A 96 -4.93 -10.58 -15.69
CA PHE A 96 -3.57 -10.86 -15.18
C PHE A 96 -2.51 -9.94 -15.79
N TRP A 97 -2.42 -9.88 -17.12
CA TRP A 97 -1.33 -9.18 -17.83
C TRP A 97 -1.29 -7.66 -17.59
N ARG A 98 -2.43 -7.02 -17.31
CA ARG A 98 -2.50 -5.58 -17.01
C ARG A 98 -2.61 -5.31 -15.51
N GLY A 99 -3.33 -6.15 -14.77
CA GLY A 99 -3.54 -6.02 -13.33
C GLY A 99 -2.26 -6.24 -12.53
N LEU A 100 -1.42 -7.20 -12.93
CA LEU A 100 -0.16 -7.49 -12.24
C LEU A 100 0.82 -6.30 -12.26
N PRO A 101 1.24 -5.75 -13.41
CA PRO A 101 2.16 -4.61 -13.42
C PRO A 101 1.56 -3.38 -12.74
N LEU A 102 0.23 -3.16 -12.89
CA LEU A 102 -0.47 -2.07 -12.22
C LEU A 102 -0.40 -2.20 -10.69
N CYS A 103 -0.75 -3.37 -10.13
CA CYS A 103 -0.74 -3.57 -8.69
C CYS A 103 0.68 -3.58 -8.13
N CYS A 104 1.67 -4.12 -8.83
CA CYS A 104 3.07 -4.04 -8.44
C CYS A 104 3.53 -2.57 -8.32
N LEU A 105 3.19 -1.74 -9.32
CA LEU A 105 3.52 -0.31 -9.29
C LEU A 105 2.79 0.42 -8.16
N LEU A 106 1.49 0.17 -7.97
CA LEU A 106 0.71 0.75 -6.87
C LEU A 106 1.26 0.33 -5.50
N THR A 107 1.71 -0.92 -5.36
CA THR A 107 2.36 -1.42 -4.15
C THR A 107 3.66 -0.67 -3.87
N ALA A 108 4.52 -0.51 -4.89
CA ALA A 108 5.79 0.19 -4.76
C ALA A 108 5.59 1.68 -4.42
N CYS A 109 4.68 2.35 -5.12
CA CYS A 109 4.32 3.74 -4.88
C CYS A 109 3.72 3.93 -3.46
N GLY A 110 2.72 3.14 -3.09
CA GLY A 110 2.08 3.25 -1.77
C GLY A 110 3.02 2.89 -0.62
N ALA A 111 3.87 1.87 -0.78
CA ALA A 111 4.89 1.53 0.21
C ALA A 111 5.91 2.66 0.37
N THR A 112 6.23 3.37 -0.73
CA THR A 112 7.11 4.53 -0.70
C THR A 112 6.45 5.72 -0.01
N CYS A 113 5.16 5.96 -0.23
CA CYS A 113 4.39 6.96 0.53
C CYS A 113 4.39 6.63 2.02
N CYS A 114 4.18 5.36 2.40
CA CYS A 114 4.28 4.89 3.78
C CYS A 114 5.69 5.12 4.37
N TYR A 115 6.73 4.79 3.61
CA TYR A 115 8.13 5.04 3.97
C TYR A 115 8.38 6.53 4.22
N LEU A 116 7.90 7.41 3.34
CA LEU A 116 8.08 8.86 3.48
C LEU A 116 7.33 9.40 4.69
N LEU A 117 6.10 8.94 4.91
CA LEU A 117 5.30 9.31 6.08
C LEU A 117 6.00 8.89 7.37
N SER A 118 6.53 7.67 7.43
CA SER A 118 7.33 7.20 8.56
C SER A 118 8.63 7.98 8.71
N ARG A 119 9.31 8.34 7.62
CA ARG A 119 10.55 9.15 7.67
C ARG A 119 10.31 10.52 8.28
N VAL A 120 9.22 11.18 7.92
CA VAL A 120 8.88 12.53 8.39
C VAL A 120 8.34 12.51 9.82
N PHE A 121 7.39 11.63 10.11
CA PHE A 121 6.66 11.63 11.38
C PHE A 121 7.12 10.54 12.35
N GLY A 122 7.31 9.31 11.86
CA GLY A 122 7.63 8.15 12.70
C GLY A 122 9.06 8.10 13.23
N LYS A 123 10.04 8.56 12.44
CA LYS A 123 11.46 8.42 12.76
C LYS A 123 11.83 9.03 14.11
N GLN A 124 11.43 10.28 14.36
CA GLN A 124 11.77 10.97 15.61
C GLN A 124 11.06 10.35 16.82
N ILE A 125 9.80 9.92 16.65
CA ILE A 125 9.01 9.29 17.72
C ILE A 125 9.68 7.97 18.14
N ILE A 126 10.06 7.13 17.18
CA ILE A 126 10.64 5.81 17.46
C ILE A 126 12.06 5.92 18.01
N ILE A 127 12.89 6.82 17.47
CA ILE A 127 14.24 7.07 18.02
C ILE A 127 14.14 7.54 19.47
N SER A 128 13.19 8.42 19.79
CA SER A 128 12.98 8.90 21.16
C SER A 128 12.51 7.79 22.12
N LYS A 129 11.70 6.83 21.64
CA LYS A 129 11.17 5.74 22.49
C LYS A 129 12.12 4.55 22.63
N PHE A 130 12.91 4.25 21.60
CA PHE A 130 13.76 3.05 21.54
C PHE A 130 15.16 3.36 20.97
N PRO A 131 15.92 4.30 21.56
CA PRO A 131 17.17 4.79 20.98
C PRO A 131 18.20 3.68 20.78
N SER A 132 18.44 2.87 21.81
CA SER A 132 19.46 1.81 21.79
C SER A 132 19.13 0.67 20.82
N LYS A 133 17.85 0.32 20.63
CA LYS A 133 17.46 -0.67 19.61
C LYS A 133 17.63 -0.13 18.19
N VAL A 134 17.26 1.13 17.97
CA VAL A 134 17.40 1.77 16.66
C VAL A 134 18.87 1.91 16.28
N GLU A 135 19.73 2.31 17.21
CA GLU A 135 21.17 2.44 16.98
C GLU A 135 21.82 1.09 16.65
N ALA A 136 21.50 0.03 17.39
CA ALA A 136 22.00 -1.32 17.10
C ALA A 136 21.59 -1.80 15.69
N LEU A 137 20.35 -1.51 15.27
CA LEU A 137 19.88 -1.85 13.93
C LEU A 137 20.52 -0.99 12.85
N GLN A 138 20.67 0.31 13.07
CA GLN A 138 21.37 1.21 12.16
C GLN A 138 22.83 0.77 11.94
N LYS A 139 23.52 0.35 13.00
CA LYS A 139 24.88 -0.18 12.91
C LYS A 139 24.94 -1.46 12.06
N LYS A 140 24.02 -2.40 12.27
CA LYS A 140 23.92 -3.61 11.43
C LYS A 140 23.65 -3.29 9.96
N VAL A 141 22.79 -2.30 9.70
CA VAL A 141 22.51 -1.82 8.33
C VAL A 141 23.78 -1.22 7.71
N GLU A 142 24.57 -0.49 8.47
CA GLU A 142 25.84 0.09 8.03
C GLU A 142 26.87 -0.99 7.69
N GLU A 143 27.02 -1.98 8.56
CA GLU A 143 27.93 -3.13 8.36
C GLU A 143 27.56 -3.97 7.13
N ASN A 144 26.28 -3.96 6.73
CA ASN A 144 25.74 -4.80 5.66
C ASN A 144 25.21 -3.98 4.47
N ARG A 145 25.73 -2.77 4.23
CA ARG A 145 25.19 -1.85 3.20
C ARG A 145 25.04 -2.47 1.81
N GLU A 146 26.02 -3.26 1.39
CA GLU A 146 26.05 -3.91 0.07
C GLU A 146 24.96 -4.98 -0.09
N SER A 147 24.56 -5.64 1.01
CA SER A 147 23.58 -6.73 1.00
C SER A 147 22.17 -6.30 1.42
N LEU A 148 21.94 -5.03 1.76
CA LEU A 148 20.64 -4.52 2.23
C LEU A 148 19.49 -4.83 1.28
N PHE A 149 19.72 -4.70 -0.02
CA PHE A 149 18.72 -5.00 -1.02
C PHE A 149 18.30 -6.47 -0.98
N PHE A 150 19.27 -7.39 -0.93
CA PHE A 150 19.00 -8.83 -0.84
C PHE A 150 18.38 -9.23 0.50
N PHE A 151 18.80 -8.58 1.60
CA PHE A 151 18.19 -8.77 2.91
C PHE A 151 16.71 -8.36 2.93
N LEU A 152 16.39 -7.18 2.38
CA LEU A 152 15.00 -6.74 2.24
C LEU A 152 14.19 -7.68 1.36
N LEU A 153 14.78 -8.14 0.26
CA LEU A 153 14.13 -9.06 -0.66
C LEU A 153 13.83 -10.40 0.03
N PHE A 154 14.78 -10.92 0.80
CA PHE A 154 14.61 -12.11 1.63
C PHE A 154 13.45 -11.95 2.62
N LEU A 155 13.38 -10.83 3.35
CA LEU A 155 12.29 -10.57 4.30
C LEU A 155 10.90 -10.43 3.63
N ARG A 156 10.85 -10.07 2.35
CA ARG A 156 9.59 -9.97 1.59
C ARG A 156 9.16 -11.32 0.99
N PHE A 157 10.11 -12.17 0.62
CA PHE A 157 9.82 -13.53 0.15
C PHE A 157 9.51 -14.50 1.29
N PHE A 158 10.24 -14.40 2.39
CA PHE A 158 10.01 -15.17 3.61
C PHE A 158 9.36 -14.24 4.63
N PRO A 159 8.01 -14.22 4.75
CA PRO A 159 7.28 -13.21 5.50
C PRO A 159 7.37 -13.44 7.01
N MET A 160 8.59 -13.38 7.56
CA MET A 160 8.86 -13.36 9.00
C MET A 160 8.34 -12.07 9.63
N SER A 161 8.20 -11.01 8.84
CA SER A 161 7.67 -9.72 9.28
C SER A 161 6.59 -9.21 8.33
N PRO A 162 5.55 -8.52 8.83
CA PRO A 162 4.53 -7.92 7.98
C PRO A 162 5.12 -6.86 7.03
N ASN A 163 4.60 -6.76 5.81
CA ASN A 163 5.06 -5.76 4.85
C ASN A 163 4.97 -4.32 5.37
N TRP A 164 3.90 -4.00 6.11
CA TRP A 164 3.75 -2.67 6.70
C TRP A 164 4.88 -2.34 7.68
N PHE A 165 5.38 -3.34 8.41
CA PHE A 165 6.43 -3.15 9.40
C PHE A 165 7.74 -2.77 8.71
N LEU A 166 8.09 -3.43 7.61
CA LEU A 166 9.26 -3.08 6.79
C LEU A 166 9.16 -1.66 6.22
N ASN A 167 7.97 -1.27 5.75
CA ASN A 167 7.73 0.06 5.18
C ASN A 167 7.94 1.17 6.22
N ILE A 168 7.50 0.96 7.46
CA ILE A 168 7.65 1.91 8.56
C ILE A 168 9.09 1.92 9.09
N THR A 169 9.73 0.76 9.23
CA THR A 169 11.05 0.64 9.89
C THR A 169 12.23 1.01 9.00
N ALA A 170 12.17 0.71 7.70
CA ALA A 170 13.22 1.03 6.74
C ALA A 170 13.78 2.47 6.82
N PRO A 171 12.96 3.55 6.88
CA PRO A 171 13.48 4.91 6.99
C PRO A 171 14.11 5.23 8.36
N ILE A 172 13.69 4.51 9.40
CA ILE A 172 14.17 4.67 10.77
C ILE A 172 15.59 4.12 10.90
N ILE A 173 15.85 2.97 10.26
CA ILE A 173 17.17 2.33 10.20
C ILE A 173 18.05 2.82 9.04
N ASN A 174 17.68 3.93 8.39
CA ASN A 174 18.44 4.59 7.31
C ASN A 174 18.64 3.75 6.04
N ILE A 175 17.73 2.84 5.71
CA ILE A 175 17.80 2.16 4.41
C ILE A 175 17.53 3.15 3.28
N PRO A 176 18.36 3.19 2.22
CA PRO A 176 18.12 4.07 1.08
C PRO A 176 16.80 3.74 0.35
N ILE A 177 16.05 4.77 -0.02
CA ILE A 177 14.76 4.66 -0.72
C ILE A 177 14.86 3.85 -2.01
N LYS A 178 16.00 3.91 -2.72
CA LYS A 178 16.25 3.12 -3.94
C LYS A 178 16.18 1.62 -3.68
N HIS A 179 16.86 1.13 -2.65
CA HIS A 179 16.88 -0.29 -2.29
C HIS A 179 15.51 -0.73 -1.80
N PHE A 180 14.85 0.13 -1.02
CA PHE A 180 13.50 -0.10 -0.54
C PHE A 180 12.50 -0.22 -1.72
N PHE A 181 12.45 0.76 -2.62
CA PHE A 181 11.55 0.78 -3.78
C PHE A 181 11.75 -0.45 -4.67
N CYS A 182 12.99 -0.75 -5.06
CA CYS A 182 13.30 -1.92 -5.87
C CYS A 182 12.91 -3.23 -5.16
N SER A 183 13.12 -3.33 -3.84
CA SER A 183 12.73 -4.51 -3.07
C SER A 183 11.20 -4.71 -3.05
N VAL A 184 10.42 -3.63 -2.97
CA VAL A 184 8.95 -3.70 -3.01
C VAL A 184 8.49 -4.08 -4.40
N LEU A 185 9.07 -3.49 -5.44
CA LEU A 185 8.69 -3.76 -6.83
C LEU A 185 8.92 -5.24 -7.18
N ILE A 186 10.05 -5.81 -6.76
CA ILE A 186 10.38 -7.22 -7.03
C ILE A 186 9.63 -8.16 -6.07
N GLY A 187 9.57 -7.84 -4.78
CA GLY A 187 8.82 -8.64 -3.80
C GLY A 187 7.31 -8.65 -4.06
N GLY A 188 6.77 -7.58 -4.67
CA GLY A 188 5.36 -7.45 -5.05
C GLY A 188 4.91 -8.47 -6.10
N LEU A 189 5.84 -9.09 -6.84
CA LEU A 189 5.52 -10.17 -7.78
C LEU A 189 5.12 -11.48 -7.08
N HIS A 190 5.56 -11.69 -5.84
CA HIS A 190 5.33 -12.93 -5.09
C HIS A 190 3.85 -13.21 -4.76
N PRO A 191 3.07 -12.27 -4.18
CA PRO A 191 1.67 -12.52 -3.82
C PRO A 191 0.75 -12.79 -5.02
N PHE A 192 1.14 -12.42 -6.25
CA PHE A 192 0.34 -12.68 -7.45
C PHE A 192 0.43 -14.13 -7.92
N ARG A 193 1.48 -14.87 -7.51
CA ARG A 193 1.71 -16.24 -7.97
C ARG A 193 0.74 -17.27 -7.36
N GLY A 194 0.02 -16.92 -6.28
CA GLY A 194 -0.99 -17.77 -5.64
C GLY A 194 -2.43 -17.30 -5.81
N VAL A 195 -2.67 -16.12 -6.40
CA VAL A 195 -4.00 -15.49 -6.51
C VAL A 195 -4.64 -15.72 -7.89
N PHE A 196 -3.84 -15.96 -8.91
CA PHE A 196 -4.30 -16.11 -10.29
C PHE A 196 -4.13 -17.57 -10.73
N PRO A 197 -5.22 -18.35 -10.87
CA PRO A 197 -5.15 -19.57 -11.66
C PRO A 197 -4.86 -19.14 -13.11
N GLY A 198 -3.81 -19.70 -13.69
CA GLY A 198 -3.45 -19.51 -15.10
C GLY A 198 -4.51 -20.04 -16.04
#